data_AF-A0A1E4IEE4-F1
#
_entry.id   AF-A0A1E4IEE4-F1
#
_cell.length_a   1.000
_cell.length_b   1.000
_cell.length_c   1.000
_cell.angle_alpha   90.00
_cell.angle_beta   90.00
_cell.angle_gamma   90.00
#
_symmetry.space_group_name_H-M   'P 1'
#
loop_
_entity.id
_entity.type
_entity.pdbx_description
1 polymer ?
#
loop_
_entity_poly.entity_id
_entity_poly.type
_entity_poly.pdbx_seq_one_letter_code
_entity_poly.pdbx_strand_id
1 'polypeptide(L)'
;MRWYLVNLACAVDQLVNALANGWCDESMSSHAYRLHRDGKPWGWLMRVYDVLFAWQRRPAGTTGHCHWAYLREQERYQVPPEMRTVPVHDAATRKGADET
;
A
#
# COMPACT_ATOMS: atom_id res chain seq x y z
N MET A 1 10.49 12.12 16.64
CA MET A 1 9.48 11.37 17.42
C MET A 1 8.23 11.01 16.61
N ARG A 2 7.44 11.97 16.08
CA ARG A 2 6.20 11.67 15.35
C ARG A 2 6.36 10.66 14.20
N TRP A 3 7.35 10.87 13.32
CA TRP A 3 7.62 9.96 12.21
C TRP A 3 8.11 8.57 12.64
N TYR A 4 8.85 8.49 13.74
CA TYR A 4 9.30 7.20 14.29
C TYR A 4 8.11 6.35 14.74
N LEU A 5 7.16 6.94 15.48
CA LEU A 5 5.96 6.24 15.92
C LEU A 5 5.07 5.83 14.73
N VAL A 6 4.97 6.67 13.70
CA VAL A 6 4.24 6.34 12.46
C VAL A 6 4.89 5.14 11.75
N ASN A 7 6.21 5.12 11.62
CA ASN A 7 6.92 4.01 10.98
C ASN A 7 6.78 2.72 11.80
N LEU A 8 6.83 2.80 13.13
CA LEU A 8 6.63 1.65 14.00
C LEU A 8 5.20 1.08 13.87
N ALA A 9 4.19 1.95 13.87
CA ALA A 9 2.81 1.55 13.66
C ALA A 9 2.61 0.91 12.26
N CYS A 10 3.23 1.46 11.22
CA CYS A 10 3.21 0.90 9.87
C CYS A 10 3.87 -0.49 9.82
N ALA A 11 5.02 -0.68 10.46
CA ALA A 11 5.71 -1.97 10.52
C ALA A 11 4.89 -3.02 11.28
N VAL A 12 4.23 -2.65 12.37
CA VAL A 12 3.33 -3.55 13.10
C VAL A 12 2.12 -3.94 12.25
N ASP A 13 1.52 -2.99 11.54
CA ASP A 13 0.39 -3.27 10.65
C ASP A 13 0.77 -4.25 9.52
N GLN A 14 1.92 -4.01 8.88
CA GLN A 14 2.48 -4.90 7.85
C GLN A 14 2.82 -6.29 8.39
N LEU A 15 3.33 -6.39 9.63
CA LEU A 15 3.56 -7.67 10.29
C LEU A 15 2.24 -8.44 10.46
N VAL A 16 1.21 -7.78 10.99
CA VAL A 16 -0.12 -8.42 11.17
C VAL A 16 -0.70 -8.80 9.81
N ASN A 17 -0.56 -7.97 8.78
CA ASN A 17 -1.00 -8.29 7.42
C ASN A 17 -0.29 -9.53 6.87
N ALA A 18 1.04 -9.62 7.01
CA ALA A 18 1.81 -10.79 6.59
C ALA A 18 1.40 -12.07 7.34
N LEU A 19 1.16 -11.97 8.64
CA LEU A 19 0.64 -13.09 9.44
C LEU A 19 -0.78 -13.51 8.99
N ALA A 20 -1.56 -12.57 8.46
CA ALA A 20 -2.89 -12.81 7.90
C ALA A 20 -2.88 -13.20 6.40
N ASN A 21 -1.73 -13.63 5.87
CA ASN A 21 -1.55 -14.06 4.47
C ASN A 21 -1.62 -12.92 3.42
N GLY A 22 -1.38 -11.68 3.84
CA GLY A 22 -1.13 -10.53 2.96
C GLY A 22 0.35 -10.38 2.58
N TRP A 23 0.68 -9.36 1.78
CA TRP A 23 2.09 -9.08 1.44
C TRP A 23 2.77 -8.28 2.55
N CYS A 24 4.08 -8.50 2.71
CA CYS A 24 4.87 -7.87 3.78
C CYS A 24 5.05 -6.35 3.61
N ASP A 25 4.87 -5.83 2.40
CA ASP A 25 4.98 -4.42 2.04
C ASP A 25 3.60 -3.75 1.87
N GLU A 26 2.53 -4.43 2.29
CA GLU A 26 1.15 -3.98 2.16
C GLU A 26 0.50 -3.82 3.55
N SER A 27 -0.20 -2.71 3.77
CA SER A 27 -1.04 -2.51 4.97
C SER A 27 -2.33 -3.34 4.95
N MET A 28 -2.87 -3.67 6.12
CA MET A 28 -4.14 -4.41 6.24
C MET A 28 -5.31 -3.70 5.56
N SER A 29 -5.36 -2.37 5.66
CA SER A 29 -6.41 -1.56 5.01
C SER A 29 -6.31 -1.64 3.48
N SER A 30 -5.10 -1.58 2.91
CA SER A 30 -4.88 -1.76 1.47
C SER A 30 -5.23 -3.17 1.03
N HIS A 31 -4.79 -4.17 1.80
CA HIS A 31 -5.09 -5.58 1.55
C HIS A 31 -6.60 -5.83 1.50
N ALA A 32 -7.35 -5.34 2.49
CA ALA A 32 -8.80 -5.47 2.56
C ALA A 32 -9.51 -4.84 1.35
N TYR A 33 -9.07 -3.65 0.89
CA TYR A 33 -9.59 -3.04 -0.33
C TYR A 33 -9.32 -3.92 -1.56
N ARG A 34 -8.10 -4.47 -1.70
CA ARG A 34 -7.76 -5.35 -2.83
C ARG A 34 -8.60 -6.61 -2.83
N LEU A 35 -8.80 -7.23 -1.66
CA LEU A 35 -9.69 -8.38 -1.53
C LEU A 35 -11.13 -8.03 -1.90
N HIS A 36 -11.62 -6.85 -1.51
CA HIS A 36 -12.94 -6.37 -1.88
C HIS A 36 -13.08 -6.16 -3.40
N ARG A 37 -12.10 -5.47 -4.02
CA ARG A 37 -12.03 -5.22 -5.46
C ARG A 37 -12.00 -6.52 -6.26
N ASP A 38 -11.25 -7.52 -5.79
CA ASP A 38 -11.10 -8.82 -6.45
C ASP A 38 -12.25 -9.80 -6.10
N GLY A 39 -13.25 -9.38 -5.32
CA GLY A 39 -14.40 -10.22 -4.94
C GLY A 39 -14.07 -11.40 -4.01
N LYS A 40 -12.98 -11.32 -3.24
CA LYS A 40 -12.51 -12.39 -2.37
C LYS A 40 -13.30 -12.45 -1.04
N PRO A 41 -13.42 -13.63 -0.39
CA PRO A 41 -14.29 -13.83 0.77
C PRO A 41 -14.04 -12.90 1.95
N TRP A 42 -12.80 -12.44 2.15
CA TRP A 42 -12.44 -11.55 3.26
C TRP A 42 -12.54 -10.05 2.91
N GLY A 43 -12.95 -9.71 1.69
CA GLY A 43 -13.11 -8.33 1.25
C GLY A 43 -14.18 -7.53 1.99
N TRP A 44 -15.09 -8.19 2.72
CA TRP A 44 -16.08 -7.49 3.55
C TRP A 44 -15.43 -6.73 4.71
N LEU A 45 -14.24 -7.13 5.16
CA LEU A 45 -13.48 -6.45 6.23
C LEU A 45 -13.16 -4.99 5.88
N MET A 46 -13.09 -4.66 4.58
CA MET A 46 -12.93 -3.28 4.11
C MET A 46 -13.95 -2.34 4.76
N ARG A 47 -15.23 -2.74 4.84
CA ARG A 47 -16.28 -1.90 5.42
C ARG A 47 -16.10 -1.70 6.92
N VAL A 48 -15.62 -2.73 7.62
CA VAL A 48 -15.31 -2.64 9.06
C VAL A 48 -14.20 -1.63 9.28
N TYR A 49 -13.11 -1.72 8.54
CA TYR A 49 -11.99 -0.78 8.63
C TYR A 49 -12.39 0.64 8.19
N ASP A 50 -13.22 0.81 7.17
CA ASP A 50 -13.70 2.12 6.74
C ASP A 50 -14.56 2.82 7.81
N VAL A 51 -15.36 2.06 8.58
CA VAL A 51 -16.13 2.58 9.72
C VAL A 51 -15.21 2.86 10.90
N LEU A 52 -14.30 1.93 11.22
CA LEU A 52 -13.31 2.10 12.28
C LEU A 52 -12.38 3.28 12.02
N PHE A 53 -12.17 3.72 10.78
CA PHE A 53 -11.34 4.90 10.49
C PHE A 53 -12.14 6.06 9.90
N ALA A 54 -13.46 6.08 10.13
CA ALA A 54 -14.34 7.12 9.61
C ALA A 54 -13.98 8.54 10.08
N TRP A 55 -13.32 8.67 11.25
CA TRP A 55 -12.87 9.95 11.80
C TRP A 55 -11.60 10.52 11.14
N GLN A 56 -10.89 9.75 10.31
CA GLN A 56 -9.71 10.24 9.62
C GLN A 56 -10.12 11.14 8.45
N ARG A 57 -9.47 12.30 8.31
CA ARG A 57 -9.66 13.17 7.13
C ARG A 57 -9.17 12.47 5.88
N ARG A 58 -10.01 12.44 4.85
CA ARG A 58 -9.72 11.82 3.55
C ARG A 58 -9.72 12.87 2.43
N PRO A 59 -8.88 12.72 1.41
CA PRO A 59 -8.95 13.56 0.21
C PRO A 59 -10.29 13.40 -0.52
N ALA A 60 -10.72 14.44 -1.22
CA ALA A 60 -11.84 14.33 -2.16
C ALA A 60 -11.45 13.37 -3.30
N GLY A 61 -12.33 12.41 -3.63
CA GLY A 61 -12.09 11.40 -4.67
C GLY A 61 -11.75 9.98 -4.18
N THR A 62 -11.64 9.76 -2.87
CA THR A 62 -11.48 8.41 -2.31
C THR A 62 -12.82 7.82 -1.85
N THR A 63 -13.08 6.55 -2.16
CA THR A 63 -14.30 5.84 -1.73
C THR A 63 -14.33 5.48 -0.24
N GLY A 64 -13.17 5.45 0.44
CA GLY A 64 -13.04 5.06 1.85
C GLY A 64 -11.60 5.20 2.36
N HIS A 65 -11.39 4.87 3.64
CA HIS A 65 -10.05 4.82 4.25
C HIS A 65 -9.19 3.75 3.58
N CYS A 66 -9.76 2.57 3.33
CA CYS A 66 -9.05 1.44 2.72
C CYS A 66 -8.64 1.72 1.27
N HIS A 67 -9.51 2.38 0.50
CA HIS A 67 -9.16 2.81 -0.86
C HIS A 67 -8.04 3.85 -0.86
N TRP A 68 -8.09 4.81 0.06
CA TRP A 68 -7.00 5.78 0.20
C TRP A 68 -5.68 5.11 0.59
N ALA A 69 -5.70 4.17 1.54
CA ALA A 69 -4.53 3.37 1.89
C ALA A 69 -3.96 2.63 0.66
N TYR A 70 -4.81 1.98 -0.12
CA TYR A 70 -4.41 1.31 -1.36
C TYR A 70 -3.74 2.24 -2.39
N LEU A 71 -4.22 3.48 -2.55
CA LEU A 71 -3.56 4.46 -3.42
C LEU A 71 -2.18 4.87 -2.89
N ARG A 72 -2.04 5.01 -1.56
CA ARG A 72 -0.76 5.36 -0.91
C ARG A 72 0.26 4.22 -1.01
N GLU A 73 -0.17 2.98 -0.93
CA GLU A 73 0.72 1.82 -1.14
C GLU A 73 1.28 1.79 -2.57
N GLN A 74 0.45 2.11 -3.58
CA GLN A 74 0.94 2.23 -4.97
C GLN A 74 2.01 3.32 -5.14
N GLU A 75 1.90 4.42 -4.37
CA GLU A 75 2.91 5.48 -4.32
C GLU A 75 4.11 5.14 -3.40
N ARG A 76 4.14 3.95 -2.78
CA ARG A 76 5.19 3.44 -1.89
C ARG A 76 5.51 4.38 -0.71
N TYR A 77 4.50 5.01 -0.10
CA TYR A 77 4.72 5.98 0.99
C TYR A 77 5.44 5.43 2.22
N GLN A 78 5.30 4.13 2.50
CA GLN A 78 5.98 3.43 3.59
C GLN A 78 7.50 3.35 3.40
N VAL A 79 7.96 3.46 2.15
CA VAL A 79 9.38 3.38 1.79
C VAL A 79 10.03 4.76 1.99
N PRO A 80 11.33 4.86 2.33
CA PRO A 80 12.03 6.14 2.33
C PRO A 80 11.85 6.94 1.03
N PRO A 81 11.70 8.28 1.06
CA PRO A 81 11.46 9.10 -0.12
C PRO A 81 12.45 8.86 -1.28
N GLU A 82 13.71 8.57 -0.96
CA GLU A 82 14.80 8.32 -1.90
C GLU A 82 14.61 7.01 -2.70
N MET A 83 13.74 6.13 -2.23
CA MET A 83 13.43 4.84 -2.84
C MET A 83 12.02 4.80 -3.48
N ARG A 84 11.25 5.91 -3.42
CA ARG A 84 9.89 6.00 -3.99
C ARG A 84 9.88 6.14 -5.52
N THR A 85 11.02 6.41 -6.15
CA THR A 85 11.29 6.35 -7.61
C THR A 85 12.69 5.73 -7.81
N VAL A 86 13.02 4.89 -8.81
CA VAL A 86 13.01 5.08 -10.27
C VAL A 86 12.92 3.70 -10.99
N PRO A 87 12.30 3.57 -12.18
CA PRO A 87 12.59 2.47 -13.11
C PRO A 87 14.03 2.60 -13.64
N VAL A 88 15.00 1.94 -13.00
CA VAL A 88 16.42 1.98 -13.43
C VAL A 88 16.67 1.10 -14.68
N HIS A 89 15.72 0.29 -15.12
CA HIS A 89 15.96 -0.65 -16.23
C HIS A 89 15.68 -0.14 -17.65
N ASP A 90 15.25 1.10 -17.86
CA ASP A 90 14.70 1.52 -19.18
C ASP A 90 15.49 2.58 -19.99
N ALA A 91 16.78 2.83 -19.71
CA ALA A 91 17.56 3.73 -20.60
C ALA A 91 18.81 3.12 -21.26
N ALA A 92 19.46 2.13 -20.64
CA ALA A 92 20.78 1.65 -21.14
C ALA A 92 20.77 0.21 -21.70
N THR A 93 19.81 -0.64 -21.34
CA THR A 93 19.87 -2.08 -21.70
C THR A 93 19.28 -2.43 -23.07
N ARG A 94 18.72 -1.48 -23.82
CA ARG A 94 18.16 -1.72 -25.16
C ARG A 94 19.10 -1.46 -26.35
N LYS A 95 20.29 -0.88 -26.15
CA LYS A 95 21.18 -0.50 -27.27
C LYS A 95 22.45 -1.34 -27.45
N GLY A 96 22.70 -2.35 -26.62
CA GLY A 96 23.91 -3.17 -26.72
C GLY A 96 23.68 -4.66 -26.97
N ALA A 97 22.43 -5.11 -27.13
CA ALA A 97 22.10 -6.51 -27.41
C ALA A 97 21.69 -6.76 -28.87
N ASP A 98 21.77 -5.74 -29.72
CA ASP A 98 21.45 -5.80 -31.16
C ASP A 98 22.62 -5.29 -32.01
N GLU A 99 23.86 -5.44 -31.50
CA GLU A 99 25.07 -5.39 -32.32
C GLU A 99 25.29 -6.79 -32.91
N THR A 100 24.60 -7.05 -34.03
CA THR A 100 25.11 -7.88 -35.13
C THR A 100 26.38 -7.29 -35.72
#